data_AF-A0AA51PJF3-F1
#
_entry.id   AF-A0AA51PJF3-F1
#
_cell.length_a   1.000
_cell.length_b   1.000
_cell.length_c   1.000
_cell.angle_alpha   90.00
_cell.angle_beta   90.00
_cell.angle_gamma   90.00
#
_symmetry.space_group_name_H-M   'P 1'
#
loop_
_entity.id
_entity.type
_entity.pdbx_description
1 polymer ?
#
loop_
_entity_poly.entity_id
_entity_poly.type
_entity_poly.pdbx_seq_one_letter_code
_entity_poly.pdbx_strand_id
1 'polypeptide(L)' 'PSQADVEVFEKVGKAPAASLPHALRWYNQIASYTAGERKAWGQGVSPLSAGGKPTAAAPAKKDDDDDDVDLFGSGDEE' A
#
# COMPACT_ATOMS: atom_id res chain seq x y z
N PRO A 1 5.59 -3.82 0.11
CA PRO A 1 5.30 -4.34 1.48
C PRO A 1 6.61 -4.48 2.25
N SER A 2 6.59 -4.31 3.57
CA SER A 2 7.77 -4.20 4.44
C SER A 2 7.55 -4.91 5.78
N GLN A 3 8.58 -5.05 6.62
CA GLN A 3 8.42 -5.64 7.97
C GLN A 3 7.37 -4.91 8.83
N ALA A 4 7.18 -3.61 8.62
CA ALA A 4 6.11 -2.83 9.25
C ALA A 4 4.71 -3.42 8.95
N ASP A 5 4.47 -3.84 7.70
CA ASP A 5 3.19 -4.41 7.30
C ASP A 5 2.95 -5.78 7.98
N VAL A 6 4.01 -6.56 8.18
CA VAL A 6 3.95 -7.85 8.88
C VAL A 6 3.55 -7.63 10.33
N GLU A 7 4.21 -6.69 11.02
CA GLU A 7 3.89 -6.35 12.41
C GLU A 7 2.43 -5.87 12.56
N VAL A 8 1.98 -4.96 11.69
CA VAL A 8 0.59 -4.47 11.70
C VAL A 8 -0.38 -5.63 11.42
N PHE A 9 -0.07 -6.50 10.46
CA PHE A 9 -0.92 -7.61 10.07
C PHE A 9 -1.09 -8.62 11.21
N GLU A 10 -0.01 -8.96 11.91
CA GLU A 10 -0.05 -9.82 13.10
C GLU A 10 -0.85 -9.20 14.25
N LYS A 11 -0.75 -7.88 14.45
CA LYS A 11 -1.53 -7.16 15.47
C LYS A 11 -3.02 -7.10 15.14
N VAL A 12 -3.36 -6.93 13.86
CA VAL A 12 -4.74 -6.91 13.39
C VAL A 12 -5.38 -8.29 13.52
N GLY A 13 -4.66 -9.36 13.15
CA GLY A 13 -4.98 -10.77 13.45
C GLY A 13 -6.24 -11.36 12.79
N LYS A 14 -7.25 -10.56 12.48
CA LYS A 14 -8.50 -10.94 11.80
C LYS A 14 -8.84 -9.91 10.72
N ALA A 15 -9.62 -10.33 9.72
CA ALA A 15 -10.06 -9.46 8.65
C ALA A 15 -10.80 -8.23 9.23
N PRO A 16 -10.40 -7.00 8.84
CA PRO A 16 -11.10 -5.77 9.22
C PRO A 16 -12.55 -5.77 8.72
N ALA A 17 -13.40 -4.97 9.37
CA ALA A 17 -14.79 -4.82 8.95
C ALA A 17 -14.88 -4.26 7.51
N ALA A 18 -15.90 -4.68 6.75
CA ALA A 18 -16.14 -4.21 5.39
C ALA A 18 -16.43 -2.69 5.30
N SER A 19 -16.79 -2.07 6.42
CA SER A 19 -16.92 -0.61 6.56
C SER A 19 -15.58 0.14 6.46
N LEU A 20 -14.44 -0.56 6.54
CA LEU A 20 -13.09 -0.02 6.39
C LEU A 20 -12.47 -0.55 5.09
N PRO A 21 -12.92 -0.08 3.91
CA PRO A 21 -12.57 -0.69 2.62
C PRO A 21 -11.06 -0.67 2.36
N HIS A 22 -10.37 0.40 2.77
CA HIS A 22 -8.92 0.51 2.59
C HIS A 22 -8.13 -0.45 3.49
N ALA A 23 -8.56 -0.61 4.75
CA ALA A 23 -7.94 -1.54 5.68
C ALA A 23 -8.17 -2.99 5.26
N LEU A 24 -9.39 -3.31 4.80
CA LEU A 24 -9.72 -4.63 4.28
C LEU A 24 -8.93 -4.95 3.01
N ARG A 25 -8.83 -4.01 2.06
CA ARG A 25 -8.01 -4.17 0.85
C ARG A 25 -6.54 -4.45 1.19
N TRP A 26 -5.96 -3.65 2.10
CA TRP A 26 -4.59 -3.86 2.57
C TRP A 26 -4.43 -5.21 3.27
N TYR A 27 -5.34 -5.58 4.18
CA TYR A 27 -5.29 -6.87 4.87
C TYR A 27 -5.31 -8.05 3.90
N ASN A 28 -6.20 -8.01 2.91
CA ASN A 28 -6.27 -9.04 1.87
C ASN A 28 -4.99 -9.08 1.02
N GLN A 29 -4.43 -7.90 0.71
CA GLN A 29 -3.16 -7.79 -0.01
C GLN A 29 -1.99 -8.39 0.78
N ILE A 30 -1.91 -8.19 2.09
CA ILE A 30 -0.84 -8.78 2.92
C ILE A 30 -1.09 -10.29 3.16
N ALA A 31 -2.35 -10.69 3.30
CA ALA A 31 -2.74 -12.09 3.47
C ALA A 31 -2.44 -12.96 2.24
N SER A 32 -2.42 -12.39 1.03
CA SER A 32 -2.10 -13.14 -0.19
C SER A 32 -0.66 -13.61 -0.26
N TYR A 33 0.26 -13.01 0.52
CA TYR A 33 1.66 -13.40 0.54
C TYR A 33 1.91 -14.55 1.52
N THR A 34 2.79 -15.46 1.13
CA THR A 34 3.24 -16.54 2.00
C THR A 34 4.08 -16.02 3.16
N ALA A 35 4.21 -16.81 4.23
CA ALA A 35 5.06 -16.45 5.36
C ALA A 35 6.55 -16.33 4.98
N GLY A 36 6.99 -17.05 3.93
CA GLY A 36 8.36 -16.96 3.41
C GLY A 36 8.64 -15.63 2.74
N GLU A 37 7.71 -15.16 1.89
CA GLU A 37 7.82 -13.86 1.23
C GLU A 37 7.80 -12.72 2.24
N ARG A 38 6.90 -12.79 3.23
CA ARG A 38 6.81 -11.81 4.32
C ARG A 38 8.11 -11.68 5.11
N LYS A 39 8.84 -12.78 5.32
CA LYS A 39 10.15 -12.77 5.99
C LYS A 39 11.27 -12.18 5.13
N ALA A 40 11.14 -12.25 3.80
CA ALA A 40 12.12 -11.69 2.87
C ALA A 40 11.95 -10.17 2.66
N TRP A 41 10.88 -9.57 3.18
CA TRP A 41 10.65 -8.14 3.04
C TRP A 41 11.68 -7.33 3.83
N GLY A 42 12.14 -6.23 3.23
CA GLY A 42 13.09 -5.30 3.85
C GLY A 42 12.56 -4.71 5.16
N GLN A 43 13.50 -4.32 6.03
CA GLN A 43 13.17 -3.63 7.27
C GLN A 43 12.44 -2.32 6.94
N GLY A 44 11.21 -2.21 7.42
CA GLY A 44 10.38 -1.01 7.33
C GLY A 44 10.14 -0.47 8.72
N VAL A 45 10.11 0.86 8.87
CA VAL A 45 9.73 1.48 10.14
C VAL A 45 8.22 1.38 10.29
N SER A 46 7.76 0.68 11.32
CA SER A 46 6.34 0.53 11.59
C SER A 46 5.72 1.85 12.08
N PRO A 47 4.62 2.33 11.48
CA PRO A 47 3.93 3.53 11.95
C PRO A 47 3.35 3.36 13.36
N LEU A 48 3.17 2.12 13.84
CA LEU A 48 2.81 1.83 15.23
C LEU A 48 3.96 2.18 16.19
N SER A 49 5.20 1.90 15.81
CA SER A 49 6.40 2.18 16.61
C SER A 49 6.86 3.64 16.50
N ALA A 50 6.56 4.30 15.38
CA ALA A 50 6.96 5.70 15.13
C ALA A 50 5.96 6.73 15.67
N GLY A 51 4.86 6.33 16.31
CA GLY A 51 3.82 7.25 16.76
C GLY A 51 3.11 7.94 15.58
N GLY A 52 2.60 7.14 14.64
CA GLY A 52 1.95 7.61 13.42
C GLY A 52 0.86 8.63 13.69
N LYS A 53 1.16 9.90 13.40
CA LYS A 53 0.17 10.98 13.37
C LYS A 53 -0.82 10.65 12.23
N PRO A 54 -2.15 10.68 12.46
CA PRO A 54 -3.10 10.40 11.40
C PRO A 54 -2.85 11.37 10.24
N THR A 55 -2.67 10.82 9.03
CA THR A 55 -2.57 11.64 7.84
C THR A 55 -3.96 12.22 7.59
N ALA A 56 -4.17 13.48 7.96
CA ALA A 56 -5.33 14.21 7.49
C ALA A 56 -5.24 14.29 5.96
N ALA A 57 -6.34 13.99 5.27
CA ALA A 57 -6.41 14.11 3.82
C ALA A 57 -5.95 15.53 3.42
N ALA A 58 -4.84 15.61 2.69
CA ALA A 58 -4.42 16.86 2.09
C ALA A 58 -5.48 17.27 1.05
N PRO A 59 -5.93 18.54 1.02
CA PRO A 59 -6.83 18.99 -0.03
C PRO A 59 -6.15 18.77 -1.39
N ALA A 60 -6.89 18.18 -2.34
CA ALA A 60 -6.41 17.94 -3.69
C ALA A 60 -5.97 19.27 -4.32
N LYS A 61 -4.67 19.40 -4.57
CA LYS A 61 -4.16 20.45 -5.42
C LYS A 61 -4.45 20.03 -6.86
N LYS A 62 -5.36 20.74 -7.54
CA LYS A 62 -5.41 20.73 -9.00
C LYS A 62 -4.12 21.38 -9.47
N ASP A 63 -3.20 20.56 -9.95
CA ASP A 63 -2.19 20.99 -10.91
C ASP A 63 -2.48 20.17 -12.16
N ASP A 64 -2.89 20.91 -13.17
CA ASP A 64 -3.12 20.55 -14.56
C ASP A 64 -1.76 20.73 -15.22
N ASP A 65 -1.06 19.64 -15.57
CA ASP A 65 0.08 19.68 -16.48
C ASP A 65 0.28 18.27 -17.07
N ASP A 66 -0.27 18.12 -18.28
CA ASP A 66 0.35 17.50 -19.45
C ASP A 66 1.61 16.65 -19.21
N ASP A 67 1.45 15.33 -19.24
CA ASP A 67 2.32 14.48 -20.07
C ASP A 67 1.70 13.08 -20.07
N ASP A 68 0.85 12.85 -21.08
CA ASP A 68 0.44 11.52 -21.52
C ASP A 68 1.71 10.71 -21.85
N VAL A 69 2.27 10.05 -20.84
CA VAL A 69 3.25 8.99 -21.02
C VAL A 69 2.53 7.78 -21.60
N ASP A 70 2.26 7.85 -22.90
CA ASP A 70 1.86 6.71 -23.71
C ASP A 70 3.02 5.71 -23.77
N LEU A 71 3.04 4.82 -22.79
CA LEU A 71 3.99 3.71 -22.69
C LEU A 71 3.48 2.45 -23.42
N PHE A 72 2.44 2.55 -24.25
CA PHE A 72 1.81 1.42 -24.94
C PHE A 72 1.31 1.71 -26.38
N GLY A 73 1.93 2.63 -27.14
CA GLY A 73 1.29 3.03 -28.40
C GLY A 73 2.13 3.60 -29.54
N SER A 74 3.45 3.37 -29.61
CA SER A 74 4.19 3.66 -30.85
C SER A 74 5.14 2.52 -31.21
N GLY A 75 4.54 1.37 -31.51
CA GLY A 75 5.13 0.39 -32.40
C GLY A 75 5.04 0.92 -33.83
N ASP A 76 6.20 1.22 -34.39
CA ASP A 76 6.53 1.24 -35.81
C ASP A 76 5.64 0.28 -36.64
N GLU A 77 4.76 0.85 -37.46
CA GLU A 77 4.17 0.19 -38.63
C GLU A 77 4.22 1.17 -39.81
N GLU A 78 5.41 1.34 -40.40
CA GLU A 78 5.69 1.34 -41.86
C GLU A 78 7.19 1.53 -42.16
#